data_AF-A0A1E4PQ91-F1
#
_entry.id   AF-A0A1E4PQ91-F1
#
_cell.length_a   1.000
_cell.length_b   1.000
_cell.length_c   1.000
_cell.angle_alpha   90.00
_cell.angle_beta   90.00
_cell.angle_gamma   90.00
#
_symmetry.space_group_name_H-M   'P 1'
#
loop_
_entity.id
_entity.type
_entity.pdbx_description
1 polymer ?
#
loop_
_entity_poly.entity_id
_entity_poly.type
_entity_poly.pdbx_seq_one_letter_code
_entity_poly.pdbx_strand_id
1 'polypeptide(L)'
;MPKIEVYSTAFCPYCVSAKNLLKSKGLEWTEVRIDTDPAQRDAMLARSGGRRTVPQIFINDAHVGGFDDLVAADRSGKLAELLGAGA
;
A
#
# COMPACT_ATOMS: atom_id res chain seq x y z
N MET A 1 -2.29 15.31 5.83
CA MET A 1 -1.32 14.23 5.56
C MET A 1 -1.99 13.22 4.65
N PRO A 2 -1.29 12.69 3.63
CA PRO A 2 -1.86 11.70 2.74
C PRO A 2 -2.18 10.41 3.52
N LYS A 3 -3.33 9.81 3.23
CA LYS A 3 -3.75 8.55 3.86
C LYS A 3 -3.11 7.39 3.10
N ILE A 4 -2.14 6.71 3.71
CA ILE A 4 -1.50 5.52 3.14
C ILE A 4 -2.00 4.29 3.89
N GLU A 5 -2.54 3.32 3.17
CA GLU A 5 -2.99 2.04 3.72
C GLU A 5 -2.21 0.90 3.07
N VAL A 6 -1.69 0.00 3.88
CA VAL A 6 -0.94 -1.18 3.42
C VAL A 6 -1.64 -2.42 3.95
N TYR A 7 -2.30 -3.14 3.05
CA TYR A 7 -2.85 -4.46 3.35
C TYR A 7 -1.72 -5.49 3.33
N SER A 8 -1.53 -6.20 4.44
CA SER A 8 -0.46 -7.18 4.62
C SER A 8 -0.88 -8.38 5.44
N THR A 9 0.00 -9.39 5.50
CA THR A 9 -0.11 -10.56 6.38
C THR A 9 1.09 -10.63 7.33
N ALA A 10 1.02 -11.47 8.37
CA ALA A 10 2.11 -11.69 9.33
C ALA A 10 3.43 -12.07 8.64
N PHE A 11 3.33 -12.96 7.65
CA PHE A 11 4.47 -13.57 6.98
C PHE A 11 4.45 -13.21 5.51
N CYS A 12 4.97 -12.02 5.19
CA CYS A 12 5.17 -11.60 3.80
C CYS A 12 6.41 -10.71 3.68
N PRO A 13 7.48 -11.17 2.99
CA PRO A 13 8.70 -10.37 2.82
C PRO A 13 8.44 -9.10 2.00
N TYR A 14 7.56 -9.15 1.00
CA TYR A 14 7.19 -7.99 0.20
C TYR A 14 6.44 -6.92 0.99
N CYS A 15 5.62 -7.32 1.97
CA CYS A 15 4.97 -6.36 2.87
C CYS A 15 6.00 -5.62 3.73
N VAL A 16 7.02 -6.33 4.22
CA VAL A 16 8.12 -5.71 4.98
C VAL A 16 8.89 -4.72 4.09
N SER A 17 9.23 -5.12 2.86
CA SER A 17 9.92 -4.23 1.92
C SER A 17 9.10 -2.99 1.56
N ALA A 18 7.79 -3.12 1.34
CA ALA A 18 6.90 -1.98 1.09
C ALA A 18 6.91 -0.98 2.26
N LYS A 19 6.77 -1.49 3.49
CA LYS A 19 6.82 -0.67 4.71
C LYS A 19 8.19 0.00 4.89
N ASN A 20 9.28 -0.71 4.61
CA ASN A 20 10.63 -0.15 4.70
C ASN A 20 10.83 0.99 3.69
N LEU A 21 10.30 0.86 2.47
CA LEU A 21 10.35 1.93 1.47
C LEU A 21 9.58 3.17 1.96
N LEU A 22 8.36 3.01 2.47
CA LEU A 22 7.58 4.10 3.04
C LEU A 22 8.32 4.76 4.22
N LYS A 23 8.87 3.94 5.13
CA LYS A 23 9.66 4.39 6.27
C LYS A 23 10.91 5.19 5.84
N SER A 24 11.63 4.73 4.82
CA SER A 24 12.82 5.43 4.31
C SER A 24 12.50 6.82 3.75
N LYS A 25 11.23 7.07 3.40
CA LYS A 25 10.72 8.36 2.92
C LYS A 25 10.13 9.21 4.02
N GLY A 26 10.13 8.74 5.26
CA GLY A 26 9.48 9.42 6.39
C GLY A 26 7.96 9.45 6.27
N LEU A 27 7.37 8.50 5.53
CA LEU A 27 5.93 8.40 5.37
C LEU A 27 5.35 7.49 6.46
N GLU A 28 4.19 7.89 6.99
CA GLU A 28 3.40 7.08 7.89
C GLU A 28 2.29 6.34 7.12
N TRP A 29 1.95 5.15 7.57
CA TRP A 29 0.91 4.33 6.95
C TRP A 29 0.10 3.58 8.00
N THR A 30 -1.13 3.23 7.65
CA THR A 30 -1.96 2.30 8.39
C THR A 30 -1.75 0.90 7.85
N GLU A 31 -1.29 -0.01 8.70
CA GLU A 31 -1.22 -1.43 8.35
C GLU A 31 -2.58 -2.10 8.59
N VAL A 32 -3.08 -2.79 7.57
CA VAL A 32 -4.31 -3.56 7.64
C VAL A 32 -4.00 -5.05 7.48
N ARG A 33 -4.25 -5.82 8.53
CA ARG A 33 -3.92 -7.25 8.59
C ARG A 33 -5.07 -8.11 8.10
N ILE A 34 -4.95 -8.62 6.86
CA ILE A 34 -6.00 -9.45 6.24
C ILE A 34 -5.98 -10.91 6.69
N ASP A 35 -4.90 -11.33 7.35
CA ASP A 35 -4.73 -12.68 7.89
C ASP A 35 -5.35 -12.84 9.28
N THR A 36 -5.60 -11.74 9.98
CA THR A 36 -6.26 -11.74 11.30
C THR A 36 -7.73 -11.34 11.22
N ASP A 37 -8.12 -10.62 10.16
CA ASP A 37 -9.49 -10.15 9.96
C ASP A 37 -9.99 -10.48 8.54
N PRO A 38 -10.86 -11.50 8.38
CA PRO A 38 -11.48 -11.84 7.11
C PRO A 38 -12.27 -10.71 6.46
N ALA A 39 -12.87 -9.80 7.26
CA ALA A 39 -13.61 -8.66 6.70
C ALA A 39 -12.67 -7.68 6.01
N GLN A 40 -11.45 -7.51 6.52
CA GLN A 40 -10.42 -6.69 5.85
C GLN A 40 -9.95 -7.31 4.55
N ARG A 41 -9.92 -8.64 4.47
CA ARG A 41 -9.61 -9.33 3.21
C ARG A 41 -10.67 -9.04 2.15
N ASP A 42 -11.94 -9.08 2.51
CA ASP A 42 -13.02 -8.79 1.56
C ASP A 42 -13.04 -7.30 1.17
N ALA A 43 -12.77 -6.40 2.12
CA ALA A 43 -12.59 -4.98 1.84
C ALA A 43 -11.40 -4.73 0.89
N MET A 44 -10.27 -5.41 1.10
CA MET A 44 -9.11 -5.34 0.20
C MET A 44 -9.50 -5.80 -1.21
N LEU A 45 -10.22 -6.92 -1.34
CA LEU A 45 -10.64 -7.47 -2.63
C LEU A 45 -11.58 -6.52 -3.37
N ALA A 46 -12.55 -5.94 -2.68
CA ALA A 46 -13.47 -4.97 -3.27
C ALA A 46 -12.72 -3.73 -3.77
N ARG A 47 -11.76 -3.21 -2.99
CA ARG A 47 -10.97 -2.01 -3.35
C ARG A 47 -9.91 -2.26 -4.40
N SER A 48 -9.33 -3.47 -4.45
CA SER A 48 -8.22 -3.81 -5.36
C SER A 48 -8.68 -4.36 -6.72
N GLY A 49 -9.99 -4.36 -7.00
CA GLY A 49 -10.55 -4.96 -8.22
C GLY A 49 -10.41 -6.49 -8.26
N GLY A 50 -10.43 -7.14 -7.09
CA GLY A 50 -10.33 -8.59 -6.95
C GLY A 50 -8.91 -9.14 -6.80
N ARG A 51 -7.88 -8.30 -6.61
CA ARG A 51 -6.51 -8.78 -6.36
C ARG A 51 -6.39 -9.40 -4.97
N ARG A 52 -6.00 -10.69 -4.94
CA ARG A 52 -5.87 -11.51 -3.73
C ARG A 52 -4.48 -11.51 -3.12
N THR A 53 -3.48 -10.98 -3.81
CA THR A 53 -2.08 -11.00 -3.37
C THR A 53 -1.79 -9.87 -2.40
N VAL A 54 -0.83 -10.04 -1.51
CA VAL A 54 -0.29 -8.98 -0.65
C VAL A 54 1.16 -8.67 -1.04
N PRO A 55 1.65 -7.44 -0.81
CA PRO A 55 0.92 -6.29 -0.28
C PRO A 55 -0.09 -5.70 -1.28
N GLN A 56 -1.15 -5.04 -0.79
CA GLN A 56 -1.92 -4.07 -1.58
C GLN A 56 -1.82 -2.70 -0.92
N ILE A 57 -1.28 -1.73 -1.65
CA ILE A 57 -1.07 -0.36 -1.18
C ILE A 57 -2.13 0.57 -1.78
N PHE A 58 -2.67 1.44 -0.94
CA PHE A 58 -3.59 2.50 -1.31
C PHE A 58 -3.07 3.84 -0.77
N ILE A 59 -3.20 4.90 -1.57
CA ILE A 59 -2.84 6.27 -1.18
C ILE A 59 -4.00 7.17 -1.55
N ASN A 60 -4.60 7.87 -0.56
CA ASN A 60 -5.76 8.74 -0.77
C ASN A 60 -6.88 8.05 -1.57
N ASP A 61 -7.18 6.79 -1.22
CA ASP A 61 -8.13 5.89 -1.90
C ASP A 61 -7.76 5.44 -3.31
N ALA A 62 -6.68 5.97 -3.89
CA ALA A 62 -6.13 5.45 -5.14
C ALA A 62 -5.40 4.12 -4.89
N HIS A 63 -5.78 3.09 -5.65
CA HIS A 63 -5.10 1.80 -5.64
C HIS A 63 -3.74 1.92 -6.34
N VAL A 64 -2.66 1.78 -5.59
CA VAL A 64 -1.30 1.79 -6.14
C VAL A 64 -0.96 0.41 -6.70
N GLY A 65 -1.32 -0.65 -5.97
CA GLY A 65 -1.03 -2.02 -6.34
C GLY A 65 -0.11 -2.72 -5.35
N GLY A 66 0.79 -3.57 -5.85
CA GLY A 66 1.73 -4.33 -5.04
C GLY A 66 3.02 -3.58 -4.67
N PHE A 67 4.01 -4.32 -4.17
CA PHE A 67 5.32 -3.75 -3.86
C PHE A 67 6.02 -3.22 -5.10
N ASP A 68 6.00 -3.97 -6.21
CA ASP A 68 6.63 -3.56 -7.46
C ASP A 68 5.98 -2.29 -8.03
N ASP A 69 4.65 -2.19 -7.95
CA ASP A 69 3.90 -1.00 -8.35
C ASP A 69 4.28 0.22 -7.50
N LEU A 70 4.47 0.03 -6.18
CA LEU A 70 4.93 1.09 -5.28
C LEU A 70 6.36 1.55 -5.60
N VAL A 71 7.28 0.62 -5.88
CA VAL A 71 8.66 0.94 -6.28
C VAL A 71 8.66 1.69 -7.62
N ALA A 72 7.83 1.26 -8.58
CA ALA A 72 7.69 1.93 -9.86
C ALA A 72 7.10 3.35 -9.70
N ALA A 73 6.07 3.50 -8.86
CA ALA A 73 5.49 4.81 -8.55
C ALA A 73 6.51 5.74 -7.89
N ASP A 74 7.35 5.21 -7.01
CA ASP A 74 8.42 5.99 -6.40
C ASP A 74 9.46 6.47 -7.41
N ARG A 75 9.99 5.54 -8.22
CA ARG A 75 11.02 5.85 -9.21
C ARG A 75 10.55 6.82 -10.29
N SER A 76 9.26 6.77 -10.64
CA SER A 76 8.66 7.66 -11.63
C SER A 76 8.25 9.03 -11.08
N GLY A 77 8.33 9.26 -9.76
CA GLY A 77 7.83 10.48 -9.12
C GLY A 77 6.31 10.48 -8.88
N LYS A 78 5.57 9.54 -9.47
CA LYS A 78 4.12 9.37 -9.27
C LYS A 78 3.73 9.21 -7.79
N LEU A 79 4.59 8.60 -6.97
CA LEU A 79 4.35 8.50 -5.54
C LEU A 79 4.23 9.89 -4.89
N ALA A 80 5.09 10.84 -5.26
CA ALA A 80 5.02 12.20 -4.75
C ALA A 80 3.72 12.91 -5.18
N GLU A 81 3.30 12.72 -6.43
CA GLU A 81 2.03 13.23 -6.95
C GLU A 81 0.83 12.69 -6.14
N LEU A 82 0.78 11.37 -5.92
CA LEU A 82 -0.28 10.71 -5.16
C LEU A 82 -0.33 11.18 -3.69
N LEU A 83 0.81 11.54 -3.12
CA LEU A 83 0.92 12.09 -1.76
C LEU A 83 0.46 13.55 -1.67
N GLY A 84 0.15 14.19 -2.79
CA GLY A 84 -0.24 15.61 -2.85
C GLY A 84 0.94 16.57 -2.85
N ALA A 85 2.16 16.10 -3.14
CA ALA A 85 3.33 16.95 -3.36
C ALA A 85 3.39 17.51 -4.81
N GLY A 86 2.32 17.36 -5.58
CA GLY A 86 2.14 17.91 -6.92
C GLY A 86 1.07 19.00 -6.94
N ALA A 87 1.38 20.15 -6.35
CA ALA A 87 0.88 21.49 -6.72
C ALA A 87 1.69 22.56 -5.98
#